data_AF-A0A8J7AS84-F1
#
_entry.id   AF-A0A8J7AS84-F1
#
_cell.length_a   1.000
_cell.length_b   1.000
_cell.length_c   1.000
_cell.angle_alpha   90.00
_cell.angle_beta   90.00
_cell.angle_gamma   90.00
#
_symmetry.space_group_name_H-M   'P 1'
#
loop_
_entity.id
_entity.type
_entity.pdbx_description
1 polymer ?
#
loop_
_entity_poly.entity_id
_entity_poly.type
_entity_poly.pdbx_seq_one_letter_code
_entity_poly.pdbx_strand_id
1 'polypeptide(L)'
;MATKTSNYSPPVDQLLSYGDCREIKEMPDYPAKFRFSEEHIPDLIRMATDPEIAWADSESLEVWANIHAWRALGQLHAEAAIEPLISLFWNAEDDDWLIEEMPTVFGNIGTAATPALTAYFQKKSNHLYPRVTAAACLTKIAQKFSEVRLECITILAEQLDASAGNHPGINGFWSTI
;
A
#
# COMPACT_ATOMS: atom_id res chain seq x y z
N MET A 1 -32.31 -4.21 -6.34
CA MET A 1 -30.92 -3.97 -5.89
C MET A 1 -30.06 -4.02 -7.14
N ALA A 2 -29.54 -2.89 -7.61
CA ALA A 2 -28.62 -2.89 -8.74
C ALA A 2 -27.32 -3.56 -8.29
N THR A 3 -26.83 -4.54 -9.04
CA THR A 3 -25.55 -5.18 -8.77
C THR A 3 -24.45 -4.13 -8.89
N LYS A 4 -23.64 -3.99 -7.83
CA LYS A 4 -22.56 -2.99 -7.65
C LYS A 4 -21.49 -3.00 -8.74
N THR A 5 -21.45 -4.07 -9.54
CA THR A 5 -20.70 -4.21 -10.79
C THR A 5 -20.95 -3.08 -11.80
N SER A 6 -22.00 -2.26 -11.66
CA SER A 6 -22.28 -1.17 -12.61
C SER A 6 -21.39 0.07 -12.46
N ASN A 7 -20.50 0.15 -11.47
CA ASN A 7 -19.73 1.37 -11.19
C ASN A 7 -18.30 1.38 -11.72
N TYR A 8 -17.74 0.25 -12.16
CA TYR A 8 -16.41 0.19 -12.77
C TYR A 8 -16.55 -0.26 -14.21
N SER A 9 -15.79 0.37 -15.11
CA SER A 9 -15.81 -0.02 -16.53
C SER A 9 -14.77 -1.11 -16.80
N PRO A 10 -14.99 -1.97 -17.82
CA PRO A 10 -13.94 -2.85 -18.30
C PRO A 10 -12.69 -2.08 -18.69
N PRO A 11 -11.48 -2.61 -18.40
CA PRO A 11 -11.21 -3.92 -17.80
C PRO A 11 -11.18 -3.94 -16.25
N VAL A 12 -11.37 -2.80 -15.57
CA VAL A 12 -11.19 -2.70 -14.11
C VAL A 12 -12.24 -3.49 -13.34
N ASP A 13 -13.47 -3.58 -13.86
CA ASP A 13 -14.56 -4.38 -13.28
C ASP A 13 -14.22 -5.88 -13.11
N GLN A 14 -13.29 -6.41 -13.89
CA GLN A 14 -12.84 -7.81 -13.78
C GLN A 14 -12.24 -8.12 -12.41
N LEU A 15 -11.66 -7.13 -11.73
CA LEU A 15 -11.08 -7.31 -10.39
C LEU A 15 -12.14 -7.62 -9.33
N LEU A 16 -13.41 -7.21 -9.54
CA LEU A 16 -14.53 -7.49 -8.62
C LEU A 16 -14.88 -8.98 -8.53
N SER A 17 -14.40 -9.79 -9.47
CA SER A 17 -14.72 -11.22 -9.57
C SER A 17 -13.48 -12.09 -9.76
N TYR A 18 -12.28 -11.52 -9.62
CA TYR A 18 -11.06 -12.21 -10.03
C TYR A 18 -10.70 -13.38 -9.12
N GLY A 19 -10.55 -13.16 -7.82
CA GLY A 19 -10.19 -14.23 -6.90
C GLY A 19 -9.90 -13.77 -5.49
N ASP A 20 -9.78 -14.74 -4.59
CA ASP A 20 -9.43 -14.48 -3.20
C ASP A 20 -7.91 -14.28 -3.08
N CYS A 21 -7.47 -13.16 -2.52
CA CYS A 21 -6.04 -12.87 -2.37
C CYS A 21 -5.31 -13.84 -1.43
N ARG A 22 -6.02 -14.55 -0.55
CA ARG A 22 -5.48 -15.60 0.33
C ARG A 22 -5.08 -16.85 -0.44
N GLU A 23 -5.72 -17.12 -1.58
CA GLU A 23 -5.50 -18.33 -2.36
C GLU A 23 -4.45 -18.16 -3.46
N ILE A 24 -4.05 -16.91 -3.74
CA ILE A 24 -3.04 -16.59 -4.76
C ILE A 24 -1.65 -16.91 -4.24
N LYS A 25 -1.07 -18.00 -4.73
CA LYS A 25 0.30 -18.44 -4.38
C LYS A 25 1.39 -17.72 -5.16
N GLU A 26 1.13 -17.40 -6.42
CA GLU A 26 2.08 -16.73 -7.31
C GLU A 26 1.49 -15.40 -7.75
N MET A 27 2.28 -14.33 -7.60
CA MET A 27 1.84 -12.97 -7.91
C MET A 27 1.54 -12.86 -9.42
N PRO A 28 0.29 -12.57 -9.83
CA PRO A 28 -0.04 -12.37 -11.23
C PRO A 28 0.61 -11.11 -11.79
N ASP A 29 0.94 -11.13 -13.08
CA ASP A 29 1.20 -9.91 -13.86
C ASP A 29 -0.15 -9.28 -14.22
N TYR A 30 -0.60 -8.33 -13.39
CA TYR A 30 -1.90 -7.67 -13.56
C TYR A 30 -1.97 -6.86 -14.86
N PRO A 31 -0.96 -6.02 -15.22
CA PRO A 31 -0.94 -5.34 -16.51
C PRO A 31 -1.11 -6.29 -17.69
N ALA A 32 -0.34 -7.38 -17.77
CA ALA A 32 -0.45 -8.32 -18.88
C ALA A 32 -1.78 -9.09 -18.87
N LYS A 33 -2.23 -9.53 -17.68
CA LYS A 33 -3.41 -10.39 -17.54
C LYS A 33 -4.72 -9.66 -17.85
N PHE A 34 -4.87 -8.44 -17.35
CA PHE A 34 -6.09 -7.65 -17.49
C PHE A 34 -5.99 -6.57 -18.56
N ARG A 35 -4.82 -6.45 -19.21
CA ARG A 35 -4.50 -5.40 -20.18
C ARG A 35 -4.60 -4.01 -19.56
N PHE A 36 -4.17 -3.88 -18.31
CA PHE A 36 -4.07 -2.58 -17.68
C PHE A 36 -2.94 -1.76 -18.28
N SER A 37 -3.15 -0.46 -18.25
CA SER A 37 -2.28 0.58 -18.81
C SER A 37 -2.50 1.84 -17.98
N GLU A 38 -1.75 2.90 -18.28
CA GLU A 38 -1.88 4.19 -17.60
C GLU A 38 -3.30 4.78 -17.66
N GLU A 39 -4.07 4.50 -18.72
CA GLU A 39 -5.44 5.01 -18.88
C GLU A 39 -6.41 4.50 -17.80
N HIS A 40 -6.05 3.37 -17.18
CA HIS A 40 -6.85 2.71 -16.15
C HIS A 40 -6.47 3.14 -14.73
N ILE A 41 -5.37 3.87 -14.54
CA ILE A 41 -4.89 4.31 -13.23
C ILE A 41 -5.97 5.06 -12.43
N PRO A 42 -6.76 5.99 -13.01
CA PRO A 42 -7.80 6.69 -12.24
C PRO A 42 -8.87 5.76 -11.66
N ASP A 43 -9.33 4.76 -12.42
CA ASP A 43 -10.33 3.81 -11.95
C ASP A 43 -9.74 2.78 -10.98
N LEU A 44 -8.47 2.38 -11.18
CA LEU A 44 -7.75 1.53 -10.23
C LEU A 44 -7.52 2.25 -8.89
N ILE A 45 -7.19 3.54 -8.90
CA ILE A 45 -7.10 4.37 -7.68
C ILE A 45 -8.46 4.40 -6.99
N ARG A 46 -9.54 4.66 -7.75
CA ARG A 46 -10.88 4.70 -7.19
C ARG A 46 -11.22 3.39 -6.48
N MET A 47 -10.99 2.25 -7.13
CA MET A 47 -11.21 0.91 -6.56
C MET A 47 -10.33 0.65 -5.33
N ALA A 48 -9.05 1.02 -5.41
CA ALA A 48 -8.09 0.87 -4.32
C ALA A 48 -8.50 1.61 -3.05
N THR A 49 -9.21 2.74 -3.18
CA THR A 49 -9.62 3.59 -2.06
C THR A 49 -11.10 3.48 -1.71
N ASP A 50 -11.84 2.57 -2.35
CA ASP A 50 -13.28 2.48 -2.19
C ASP A 50 -13.65 1.73 -0.90
N PRO A 51 -14.18 2.42 0.14
CA PRO A 51 -14.54 1.76 1.39
C PRO A 51 -15.69 0.77 1.20
N GLU A 52 -16.54 0.97 0.19
CA GLU A 52 -17.64 0.05 -0.09
C GLU A 52 -17.18 -1.29 -0.67
N ILE A 53 -15.99 -1.32 -1.26
CA ILE A 53 -15.31 -2.53 -1.72
C ILE A 53 -14.51 -3.14 -0.57
N ALA A 54 -13.68 -2.33 0.11
CA ALA A 54 -12.82 -2.80 1.19
C ALA A 54 -13.60 -3.48 2.33
N TRP A 55 -14.84 -3.05 2.56
CA TRP A 55 -15.74 -3.58 3.58
C TRP A 55 -16.96 -4.29 2.98
N ALA A 56 -16.83 -4.84 1.77
CA ALA A 56 -17.85 -5.70 1.17
C ALA A 56 -18.02 -7.02 1.96
N ASP A 57 -18.98 -7.84 1.55
CA ASP A 57 -19.23 -9.15 2.18
C ASP A 57 -17.94 -10.00 2.16
N SER A 58 -17.50 -10.47 3.33
CA SER A 58 -16.25 -11.21 3.51
C SER A 58 -16.22 -12.55 2.78
N GLU A 59 -17.39 -13.09 2.43
CA GLU A 59 -17.54 -14.32 1.64
C GLU A 59 -17.57 -14.05 0.13
N SER A 60 -17.57 -12.78 -0.30
CA SER A 60 -17.58 -12.39 -1.70
C SER A 60 -16.18 -12.20 -2.27
N LEU A 61 -16.02 -12.35 -3.59
CA LEU A 61 -14.77 -11.98 -4.26
C LEU A 61 -14.56 -10.46 -4.36
N GLU A 62 -15.64 -9.69 -4.23
CA GLU A 62 -15.63 -8.23 -4.35
C GLU A 62 -14.74 -7.59 -3.27
N VAL A 63 -14.74 -8.13 -2.05
CA VAL A 63 -13.92 -7.64 -0.93
C VAL A 63 -12.42 -7.65 -1.22
N TRP A 64 -11.97 -8.44 -2.19
CA TRP A 64 -10.56 -8.55 -2.59
C TRP A 64 -10.14 -7.58 -3.70
N ALA A 65 -11.10 -6.87 -4.32
CA ALA A 65 -10.85 -6.06 -5.49
C ALA A 65 -9.93 -4.86 -5.21
N ASN A 66 -10.02 -4.26 -4.02
CA ASN A 66 -9.12 -3.18 -3.60
C ASN A 66 -7.66 -3.65 -3.52
N ILE A 67 -7.39 -4.85 -2.98
CA ILE A 67 -6.04 -5.43 -2.88
C ILE A 67 -5.51 -5.76 -4.28
N HIS A 68 -6.34 -6.29 -5.17
CA HIS A 68 -5.98 -6.45 -6.58
C HIS A 68 -5.61 -5.12 -7.24
N ALA A 69 -6.38 -4.06 -6.98
CA ALA A 69 -6.09 -2.73 -7.50
C ALA A 69 -4.76 -2.18 -6.96
N TRP A 70 -4.45 -2.36 -5.66
CA TRP A 70 -3.15 -1.98 -5.10
C TRP A 70 -1.99 -2.65 -5.83
N ARG A 71 -2.08 -3.97 -6.05
CA ARG A 71 -1.05 -4.75 -6.75
C ARG A 71 -0.89 -4.28 -8.20
N ALA A 72 -1.99 -4.00 -8.90
CA ALA A 72 -1.97 -3.47 -10.26
C ALA A 72 -1.32 -2.08 -10.33
N LEU A 73 -1.68 -1.16 -9.43
CA LEU A 73 -1.10 0.19 -9.35
C LEU A 73 0.40 0.14 -9.10
N GLY A 74 0.85 -0.76 -8.22
CA GLY A 74 2.28 -0.99 -7.99
C GLY A 74 3.00 -1.44 -9.25
N GLN A 75 2.46 -2.46 -9.94
CA GLN A 75 3.06 -3.00 -11.16
C GLN A 75 3.04 -2.02 -12.35
N LEU A 76 2.10 -1.07 -12.37
CA LEU A 76 2.04 0.02 -13.34
C LEU A 76 2.95 1.21 -13.01
N HIS A 77 3.68 1.18 -11.89
CA HIS A 77 4.48 2.31 -11.42
C HIS A 77 3.65 3.60 -11.24
N ALA A 78 2.41 3.47 -10.78
CA ALA A 78 1.43 4.56 -10.80
C ALA A 78 1.72 5.65 -9.74
N GLU A 79 2.54 6.65 -10.08
CA GLU A 79 2.87 7.76 -9.17
C GLU A 79 1.64 8.55 -8.71
N ALA A 80 0.62 8.68 -9.56
CA ALA A 80 -0.66 9.31 -9.21
C ALA A 80 -1.39 8.62 -8.04
N ALA A 81 -1.05 7.36 -7.72
CA ALA A 81 -1.63 6.61 -6.61
C ALA A 81 -0.95 6.88 -5.26
N ILE A 82 0.19 7.58 -5.23
CA ILE A 82 0.99 7.76 -3.99
C ILE A 82 0.15 8.39 -2.87
N GLU A 83 -0.40 9.58 -3.10
CA GLU A 83 -1.19 10.28 -2.09
C GLU A 83 -2.51 9.55 -1.76
N PRO A 84 -3.29 9.05 -2.75
CA PRO A 84 -4.46 8.23 -2.47
C PRO A 84 -4.17 7.01 -1.59
N LEU A 85 -3.09 6.27 -1.83
CA LEU A 85 -2.75 5.09 -1.05
C LEU A 85 -2.20 5.45 0.35
N ILE A 86 -1.39 6.51 0.48
CA ILE A 86 -0.98 7.02 1.79
C ILE A 86 -2.19 7.43 2.63
N SER A 87 -3.23 7.97 1.97
CA SER A 87 -4.47 8.34 2.62
C SER A 87 -5.22 7.16 3.22
N LEU A 88 -4.84 5.90 2.97
CA LEU A 88 -5.42 4.71 3.59
C LEU A 88 -4.73 4.31 4.89
N PHE A 89 -3.53 4.84 5.17
CA PHE A 89 -2.71 4.39 6.32
C PHE A 89 -3.38 4.62 7.68
N TRP A 90 -4.38 5.49 7.78
CA TRP A 90 -5.16 5.63 9.02
C TRP A 90 -5.95 4.35 9.38
N ASN A 91 -6.21 3.46 8.42
CA ASN A 91 -6.82 2.16 8.65
C ASN A 91 -5.82 1.07 9.07
N ALA A 92 -4.52 1.38 9.14
CA ALA A 92 -3.49 0.36 9.42
C ALA A 92 -3.65 -0.34 10.79
N GLU A 93 -4.46 0.19 11.71
CA GLU A 93 -4.75 -0.50 12.98
C GLU A 93 -5.78 -1.62 12.82
N ASP A 94 -6.65 -1.54 11.81
CA ASP A 94 -7.79 -2.43 11.60
C ASP A 94 -7.67 -3.29 10.33
N ASP A 95 -6.70 -2.98 9.45
CA ASP A 95 -6.50 -3.64 8.16
C ASP A 95 -5.08 -4.22 8.05
N ASP A 96 -4.95 -5.50 8.40
CA ASP A 96 -3.67 -6.23 8.32
C ASP A 96 -3.13 -6.30 6.88
N TRP A 97 -4.02 -6.39 5.87
CA TRP A 97 -3.61 -6.42 4.47
C TRP A 97 -2.93 -5.14 4.05
N LEU A 98 -3.38 -4.01 4.58
CA LEU A 98 -2.75 -2.72 4.31
C LEU A 98 -1.30 -2.70 4.82
N ILE A 99 -1.02 -3.26 5.99
CA ILE A 99 0.36 -3.33 6.52
C ILE A 99 1.22 -4.26 5.66
N GLU A 100 0.67 -5.38 5.21
CA GLU A 100 1.41 -6.41 4.46
C GLU A 100 1.67 -6.03 2.99
N GLU A 101 0.68 -5.46 2.31
CA GLU A 101 0.74 -5.18 0.87
C GLU A 101 1.47 -3.87 0.55
N MET A 102 1.22 -2.81 1.33
CA MET A 102 1.70 -1.46 1.00
C MET A 102 3.21 -1.37 0.80
N PRO A 103 4.08 -2.03 1.60
CA PRO A 103 5.52 -1.99 1.35
C PRO A 103 5.87 -2.47 -0.05
N THR A 104 5.30 -3.58 -0.50
CA THR A 104 5.55 -4.13 -1.83
C THR A 104 4.97 -3.24 -2.92
N VAL A 105 3.77 -2.70 -2.71
CA VAL A 105 3.11 -1.77 -3.65
C VAL A 105 3.95 -0.53 -3.86
N PHE A 106 4.36 0.17 -2.80
CA PHE A 106 5.22 1.37 -2.88
C PHE A 106 6.63 1.04 -3.40
N GLY A 107 7.18 -0.12 -3.05
CA GLY A 107 8.43 -0.60 -3.65
C GLY A 107 8.30 -0.85 -5.16
N ASN A 108 7.11 -1.16 -5.66
CA ASN A 108 6.85 -1.27 -7.09
C ASN A 108 6.60 0.11 -7.72
N ILE A 109 5.85 1.01 -7.08
CA ILE A 109 5.69 2.40 -7.56
C ILE A 109 7.05 3.07 -7.76
N GLY A 110 7.97 2.93 -6.80
CA GLY A 110 9.36 3.36 -6.95
C GLY A 110 9.74 4.59 -6.13
N THR A 111 10.89 5.18 -6.45
CA THR A 111 11.53 6.22 -5.62
C THR A 111 10.76 7.55 -5.58
N ALA A 112 9.82 7.78 -6.50
CA ALA A 112 8.91 8.93 -6.48
C ALA A 112 8.04 8.99 -5.21
N ALA A 113 7.79 7.86 -4.54
CA ALA A 113 7.02 7.82 -3.30
C ALA A 113 7.79 8.27 -2.05
N THR A 114 9.13 8.30 -2.10
CA THR A 114 9.99 8.58 -0.93
C THR A 114 9.67 9.91 -0.24
N PRO A 115 9.46 11.03 -0.94
CA PRO A 115 9.17 12.31 -0.28
C PRO A 115 7.84 12.29 0.50
N ALA A 116 6.78 11.74 -0.11
CA ALA A 116 5.46 11.68 0.51
C ALA A 116 5.43 10.75 1.73
N LEU A 117 6.04 9.57 1.61
CA LEU A 117 6.17 8.62 2.72
C LEU A 117 7.01 9.20 3.87
N THR A 118 8.08 9.93 3.55
CA THR A 118 8.92 10.61 4.55
C THR A 118 8.13 11.67 5.30
N ALA A 119 7.40 12.53 4.58
CA ALA A 119 6.55 13.55 5.20
C ALA A 119 5.49 12.93 6.12
N TYR A 120 4.87 11.83 5.69
CA TYR A 120 3.90 11.09 6.51
C TYR A 120 4.54 10.48 7.76
N PHE A 121 5.71 9.85 7.62
CA PHE A 121 6.44 9.21 8.71
C PHE A 121 6.92 10.20 9.79
N GLN A 122 7.39 11.38 9.37
CA GLN A 122 7.90 12.42 10.26
C GLN A 122 6.79 13.18 11.00
N LYS A 123 5.55 13.12 10.52
CA LYS A 123 4.40 13.78 11.14
C LYS A 123 4.02 13.09 12.45
N LYS A 124 4.55 13.60 13.56
CA LYS A 124 4.37 13.07 14.93
C LYS A 124 2.92 13.01 15.42
N SER A 125 2.01 13.76 14.80
CA SER A 125 0.58 13.71 15.14
C SER A 125 -0.12 12.44 14.65
N ASN A 126 0.51 11.67 13.75
CA ASN A 126 -0.03 10.42 13.24
C ASN A 126 0.18 9.29 14.27
N HIS A 127 -0.76 8.33 14.31
CA HIS A 127 -0.69 7.16 15.18
C HIS A 127 0.52 6.28 14.86
N LEU A 128 0.89 5.40 15.81
CA LEU A 128 2.09 4.58 15.70
C LEU A 128 2.04 3.63 14.49
N TYR A 129 0.96 2.86 14.32
CA TYR A 129 0.83 1.88 13.24
C TYR A 129 0.85 2.49 11.83
N PRO A 130 0.14 3.59 11.53
CA PRO A 130 0.28 4.29 10.26
C PRO A 130 1.72 4.75 9.97
N ARG A 131 2.44 5.24 10.99
CA ARG A 131 3.85 5.64 10.85
C ARG A 131 4.77 4.45 10.63
N VAL A 132 4.53 3.33 11.31
CA VAL A 132 5.26 2.06 11.09
C VAL A 132 5.06 1.56 9.67
N THR A 133 3.84 1.63 9.13
CA THR A 133 3.52 1.27 7.74
C THR A 133 4.32 2.12 6.75
N ALA A 134 4.37 3.45 6.97
CA ALA A 134 5.20 4.34 6.15
C ALA A 134 6.69 4.00 6.22
N ALA A 135 7.21 3.68 7.42
CA ALA A 135 8.60 3.26 7.61
C ALA A 135 8.91 1.93 6.88
N ALA A 136 7.97 0.97 6.90
CA ALA A 136 8.11 -0.29 6.18
C ALA A 136 8.15 -0.06 4.66
N CYS A 137 7.33 0.85 4.14
CA CYS A 137 7.35 1.24 2.73
C CYS A 137 8.69 1.87 2.33
N LEU A 138 9.20 2.84 3.11
CA LEU A 138 10.53 3.44 2.89
C LEU A 138 11.64 2.39 2.90
N THR A 139 11.57 1.44 3.84
CA THR A 139 12.53 0.33 3.93
C THR A 139 12.52 -0.53 2.66
N LYS A 140 11.32 -0.88 2.15
CA LYS A 140 11.19 -1.68 0.93
C LYS A 140 11.74 -0.95 -0.29
N ILE A 141 11.49 0.36 -0.42
CA ILE A 141 12.06 1.18 -1.49
C ILE A 141 13.59 1.19 -1.39
N ALA A 142 14.17 1.45 -0.22
CA ALA A 142 15.62 1.46 0.00
C ALA A 142 16.31 0.12 -0.28
N GLN A 143 15.62 -1.01 -0.03
CA GLN A 143 16.09 -2.34 -0.39
C GLN A 143 16.19 -2.53 -1.91
N LYS A 144 15.21 -2.01 -2.65
CA LYS A 144 15.12 -2.18 -4.11
C LYS A 144 15.96 -1.16 -4.90
N PHE A 145 16.10 0.07 -4.39
CA PHE A 145 16.79 1.17 -5.06
C PHE A 145 17.96 1.68 -4.22
N SER A 146 19.19 1.45 -4.70
CA SER A 146 20.41 1.84 -3.97
C SER A 146 20.60 3.35 -3.85
N GLU A 147 20.03 4.13 -4.77
CA GLU A 147 20.17 5.59 -4.82
C GLU A 147 19.55 6.31 -3.61
N VAL A 148 18.37 5.87 -3.14
CA VAL A 148 17.67 6.46 -1.99
C VAL A 148 18.01 5.76 -0.68
N ARG A 149 18.83 4.70 -0.71
CA ARG A 149 19.09 3.86 0.46
C ARG A 149 19.65 4.63 1.64
N LEU A 150 20.68 5.45 1.40
CA LEU A 150 21.34 6.20 2.47
C LEU A 150 20.38 7.22 3.09
N GLU A 151 19.63 7.93 2.24
CA GLU A 151 18.63 8.90 2.68
C GLU A 151 17.55 8.25 3.57
N CYS A 152 16.98 7.11 3.14
CA CYS A 152 16.00 6.39 3.93
C CYS A 152 16.57 5.91 5.28
N ILE A 153 17.80 5.40 5.30
CA ILE A 153 18.47 4.96 6.56
C ILE A 153 18.61 6.15 7.50
N THR A 154 19.08 7.31 7.02
CA THR A 154 19.22 8.52 7.83
C THR A 154 17.89 8.95 8.43
N ILE A 155 16.82 9.03 7.62
CA ILE A 155 15.48 9.42 8.07
C ILE A 155 14.95 8.46 9.16
N LEU A 156 15.11 7.15 8.97
CA LEU A 156 14.66 6.14 9.92
C LEU A 156 15.46 6.19 11.23
N ALA A 157 16.79 6.36 11.15
CA ALA A 157 17.69 6.45 12.30
C ALA A 157 17.38 7.69 13.16
N GLU A 158 17.19 8.86 12.53
CA GLU A 158 16.87 10.11 13.23
C GLU A 158 15.57 10.02 14.03
N GLN A 159 14.56 9.31 13.51
CA GLN A 159 13.31 9.10 14.25
C GLN A 159 13.46 8.10 15.40
N LEU A 160 14.33 7.09 15.27
CA LEU A 160 14.64 6.18 16.37
C LEU A 160 15.34 6.92 17.51
N ASP A 161 16.34 7.76 17.21
CA ASP A 161 17.04 8.56 18.22
C ASP A 161 16.12 9.58 18.90
N ALA A 162 15.25 10.23 18.12
CA ALA A 162 14.23 11.14 18.66
C ALA A 162 13.17 10.42 19.52
N SER A 163 12.96 9.11 19.29
CA SER A 163 12.03 8.27 20.05
C SER A 163 12.69 7.59 21.25
N ALA A 164 14.01 7.34 21.23
CA ALA A 164 14.76 6.78 22.35
C ALA A 164 14.81 7.74 23.55
N GLY A 165 14.60 9.04 23.34
CA GLY A 165 14.31 10.00 24.40
C GLY A 165 12.93 9.82 25.07
N ASN A 166 12.05 8.96 24.53
CA ASN A 166 10.66 8.75 24.94
C ASN A 166 10.31 7.23 24.99
N HIS A 167 10.57 6.62 26.16
CA HIS A 167 9.98 5.38 26.68
C HIS A 167 10.65 4.01 26.33
N PRO A 168 11.01 3.18 27.34
CA PRO A 168 11.83 1.95 27.19
C PRO A 168 11.12 0.71 26.61
N GLY A 169 10.01 0.85 25.87
CA GLY A 169 9.18 -0.28 25.40
C GLY A 169 9.48 -0.78 23.98
N ILE A 170 10.21 -0.01 23.16
CA ILE A 170 10.39 -0.29 21.72
C ILE A 170 11.56 -1.27 21.44
N ASN A 171 12.41 -1.54 22.43
CA ASN A 171 13.58 -2.43 22.29
C ASN A 171 13.23 -3.92 22.09
N GLY A 172 11.96 -4.32 22.24
CA GLY A 172 11.54 -5.72 22.07
C GLY A 172 11.38 -6.18 20.62
N PHE A 173 11.16 -5.26 19.67
CA PHE A 173 10.80 -5.63 18.28
C PHE A 173 12.02 -5.86 17.38
N TRP A 174 13.20 -5.36 17.74
CA TRP A 174 14.35 -5.27 16.83
C TRP A 174 15.51 -6.25 17.13
N SER A 175 15.32 -7.24 18.01
CA SER A 175 16.36 -8.25 18.31
C SER A 175 16.51 -9.34 17.24
N THR A 176 15.77 -9.26 16.12
CA THR A 176 15.76 -10.31 15.07
C THR A 176 16.02 -9.79 13.64
N ILE A 177 16.63 -8.61 13.47
CA ILE A 177 17.20 -8.19 12.17
C ILE A 177 18.72 -8.19 12.20
#